data_AF-A0A0R0BUH2-F1
#
_entry.id   AF-A0A0R0BUH2-F1
#
_cell.length_a   1.000
_cell.length_b   1.000
_cell.length_c   1.000
_cell.angle_alpha   90.00
_cell.angle_beta   90.00
_cell.angle_gamma   90.00
#
_symmetry.space_group_name_H-M   'P 1'
#
loop_
_entity.id
_entity.type
_entity.pdbx_description
1 polymer ?
#
loop_
_entity_poly.entity_id
_entity_poly.type
_entity_poly.pdbx_seq_one_letter_code
_entity_poly.pdbx_strand_id
1 'polypeptide(L)'
;MADQERDFLDDMADASAAAATPEAAELTEAQPAPEPAATVEQPETPAPEAPTAPEVKEDKTVPLPALLAEREKRQALERQLAELKQQPQQPVPEFFEAPEQHLQIVEQRAAQRLHAALEEQAKAVYPDYDDMAAKALEAAQGNPLLAQQVMSAANPALALYQLGKKTAELAQMQDPEAYRAKVEAEVRAKIEAEFAAKAAEKARAAAAVPPDLSQVRNAAGQFSPNAPSPVDELFPR
;
A
#
# COMPACT_ATOMS: atom_id res chain seq x y z
N MET A 1 20.87 60.79 13.83
CA MET A 1 20.18 59.51 14.08
C MET A 1 19.59 59.07 12.75
N ALA A 2 20.33 58.27 12.01
CA ALA A 2 19.93 57.75 10.71
C ALA A 2 20.49 56.33 10.66
N ASP A 3 19.67 55.36 11.02
CA ASP A 3 19.94 53.94 10.81
C ASP A 3 18.64 53.16 11.00
N GLN A 4 18.48 52.11 10.20
CA GLN A 4 17.39 51.12 10.17
C GLN A 4 16.23 51.36 9.20
N GLU A 5 16.56 51.45 7.90
CA GLU A 5 15.75 50.77 6.87
C GLU A 5 16.72 50.02 5.96
N ARG A 6 17.18 48.83 6.40
CA ARG A 6 17.76 47.83 5.49
C ARG A 6 16.58 47.04 4.93
N ASP A 7 16.32 47.26 3.65
CA ASP A 7 15.26 46.60 2.92
C ASP A 7 15.50 45.08 2.91
N PHE A 8 14.48 44.34 3.35
CA PHE A 8 14.46 42.87 3.40
C PHE A 8 14.73 42.19 2.05
N LEU A 9 14.62 42.94 0.94
CA LEU A 9 14.88 42.49 -0.41
C LEU A 9 16.37 42.42 -0.79
N ASP A 10 17.25 43.19 -0.13
CA ASP A 10 18.70 43.14 -0.40
C ASP A 10 19.37 41.93 0.28
N ASP A 11 18.87 41.49 1.45
CA ASP A 11 19.44 40.36 2.20
C ASP A 11 19.14 38.99 1.57
N MET A 12 18.12 38.93 0.68
CA MET A 12 17.78 37.68 -0.03
C MET A 12 18.52 37.54 -1.38
N ALA A 13 19.04 38.63 -1.94
CA ALA A 13 19.79 38.62 -3.20
C ALA A 13 21.27 38.23 -3.02
N ASP A 14 21.87 38.53 -1.87
CA ASP A 14 23.27 38.21 -1.57
C ASP A 14 23.50 36.72 -1.20
N ALA A 15 22.44 35.97 -0.88
CA ALA A 15 22.54 34.54 -0.57
C ALA A 15 22.71 33.63 -1.80
N SER A 16 22.63 34.17 -3.03
CA SER A 16 22.67 33.39 -4.27
C SER A 16 23.98 33.52 -5.08
N ALA A 17 25.01 34.18 -4.55
CA ALA A 17 26.20 34.58 -5.32
C ALA A 17 27.55 34.00 -4.83
N ALA A 18 27.57 32.88 -4.10
CA ALA A 18 28.84 32.26 -3.69
C ALA A 18 28.80 30.72 -3.78
N ALA A 19 29.16 30.18 -4.95
CA ALA A 19 30.15 29.10 -5.11
C ALA A 19 30.10 28.55 -6.55
N ALA A 20 31.03 29.01 -7.39
CA ALA A 20 31.38 28.37 -8.65
C ALA A 20 32.81 27.81 -8.55
N THR A 21 32.94 26.46 -8.59
CA THR A 21 33.98 25.61 -9.24
C THR A 21 35.48 25.83 -8.96
N PRO A 22 36.43 24.94 -9.38
CA PRO A 22 36.39 23.53 -9.82
C PRO A 22 37.52 22.64 -9.20
N GLU A 23 37.46 21.30 -9.30
CA GLU A 23 38.69 20.49 -9.43
C GLU A 23 38.41 19.11 -10.04
N ALA A 24 39.30 18.68 -10.93
CA ALA A 24 39.24 17.47 -11.72
C ALA A 24 40.17 16.38 -11.13
N ALA A 25 39.69 15.14 -11.09
CA ALA A 25 40.48 13.90 -11.13
C ALA A 25 39.48 12.73 -11.37
N GLU A 26 39.43 12.13 -12.56
CA GLU A 26 40.30 11.06 -13.06
C GLU A 26 39.69 9.65 -12.80
N LEU A 27 39.21 9.07 -13.90
CA LEU A 27 39.21 7.65 -14.31
C LEU A 27 39.10 6.57 -13.22
N THR A 28 38.06 5.73 -13.31
CA THR A 28 38.28 4.30 -13.62
C THR A 28 37.01 3.59 -14.11
N GLU A 29 37.15 2.97 -15.28
CA GLU A 29 36.34 1.86 -15.81
C GLU A 29 36.22 0.70 -14.83
N ALA A 30 35.04 0.09 -14.74
CA ALA A 30 34.92 -1.34 -14.48
C ALA A 30 33.64 -1.87 -15.14
N GLN A 31 33.85 -2.63 -16.22
CA GLN A 31 32.85 -3.41 -16.95
C GLN A 31 32.17 -4.47 -16.06
N PRO A 32 30.96 -4.92 -16.45
CA PRO A 32 30.23 -5.98 -15.78
C PRO A 32 30.87 -7.34 -16.04
N ALA A 33 30.96 -8.18 -15.00
CA ALA A 33 31.31 -9.59 -15.13
C ALA A 33 30.06 -10.42 -15.48
N PRO A 34 30.03 -11.16 -16.61
CA PRO A 34 29.09 -12.24 -16.84
C PRO A 34 29.73 -13.61 -16.55
N GLU A 35 28.84 -14.62 -16.54
CA GLU A 35 29.05 -16.08 -16.63
C GLU A 35 29.16 -16.91 -15.33
N PRO A 36 28.76 -18.21 -15.34
CA PRO A 36 27.92 -18.93 -16.32
C PRO A 36 26.84 -19.84 -15.68
N ALA A 37 25.90 -20.25 -16.55
CA ALA A 37 25.02 -21.38 -16.37
C ALA A 37 25.81 -22.70 -16.26
N ALA A 38 25.39 -23.59 -15.35
CA ALA A 38 25.80 -24.99 -15.31
C ALA A 38 24.56 -25.88 -15.50
N THR A 39 24.63 -26.68 -16.56
CA THR A 39 23.69 -27.71 -16.99
C THR A 39 24.28 -29.09 -16.62
N VAL A 40 23.40 -30.10 -16.46
CA VAL A 40 23.65 -31.56 -16.40
C VAL A 40 24.31 -32.02 -15.06
N GLU A 41 23.87 -33.03 -14.30
CA GLU A 41 23.59 -34.42 -14.67
C GLU A 41 22.67 -35.14 -13.66
N GLN A 42 21.82 -35.98 -14.24
CA GLN A 42 21.13 -37.12 -13.63
C GLN A 42 22.08 -38.32 -13.65
N PRO A 43 21.98 -39.27 -12.69
CA PRO A 43 22.00 -40.67 -13.11
C PRO A 43 20.88 -41.50 -12.46
N GLU A 44 20.38 -42.44 -13.27
CA GLU A 44 19.33 -43.41 -12.99
C GLU A 44 19.81 -44.63 -12.17
N THR A 45 18.80 -45.40 -11.75
CA THR A 45 18.73 -46.85 -11.43
C THR A 45 18.69 -47.26 -9.95
N PRO A 46 18.02 -48.39 -9.59
CA PRO A 46 16.73 -48.92 -10.05
C PRO A 46 15.80 -49.37 -8.88
N ALA A 47 14.57 -49.79 -9.22
CA ALA A 47 13.44 -50.17 -8.37
C ALA A 47 13.65 -51.36 -7.40
N PRO A 48 12.75 -51.52 -6.41
CA PRO A 48 11.86 -52.69 -6.49
C PRO A 48 10.38 -52.37 -6.22
N GLU A 49 9.53 -53.16 -6.88
CA GLU A 49 8.06 -53.14 -6.88
C GLU A 49 7.45 -53.70 -5.58
N ALA A 50 6.35 -53.12 -5.11
CA ALA A 50 5.24 -53.85 -4.51
C ALA A 50 3.92 -53.05 -4.65
N PRO A 51 2.78 -53.70 -4.90
CA PRO A 51 1.62 -53.11 -5.55
C PRO A 51 0.56 -52.64 -4.55
N THR A 52 0.05 -51.42 -4.72
CA THR A 52 -1.17 -50.98 -4.05
C THR A 52 -2.06 -50.23 -5.03
N ALA A 53 -3.21 -50.86 -5.31
CA ALA A 53 -4.50 -50.33 -5.75
C ALA A 53 -4.53 -49.31 -6.92
N PRO A 54 -5.26 -49.60 -8.02
CA PRO A 54 -5.64 -48.56 -8.96
C PRO A 54 -6.68 -47.66 -8.26
N GLU A 55 -6.22 -46.56 -7.66
CA GLU A 55 -7.10 -45.40 -7.51
C GLU A 55 -7.56 -45.02 -8.92
N VAL A 56 -8.87 -45.03 -9.09
CA VAL A 56 -9.57 -44.58 -10.29
C VAL A 56 -9.07 -43.18 -10.60
N LYS A 57 -8.16 -43.07 -11.59
CA LYS A 57 -7.95 -41.82 -12.29
C LYS A 57 -9.28 -41.53 -12.96
N GLU A 58 -10.11 -40.71 -12.34
CA GLU A 58 -11.18 -40.05 -13.05
C GLU A 58 -10.52 -39.38 -14.24
N ASP A 59 -10.77 -39.93 -15.42
CA ASP A 59 -10.32 -39.32 -16.66
C ASP A 59 -10.86 -37.89 -16.64
N LYS A 60 -9.98 -36.92 -16.37
CA LYS A 60 -10.22 -35.49 -16.59
C LYS A 60 -10.31 -35.29 -18.11
N THR A 61 -11.32 -35.88 -18.73
CA THR A 61 -11.63 -35.68 -20.12
C THR A 61 -12.25 -34.29 -20.20
N VAL A 62 -11.41 -33.29 -20.49
CA VAL A 62 -11.91 -31.95 -20.79
C VAL A 62 -12.91 -32.12 -21.94
N PRO A 63 -14.17 -31.66 -21.77
CA PRO A 63 -15.18 -31.89 -22.79
C PRO A 63 -14.71 -31.24 -24.10
N LEU A 64 -14.78 -32.00 -25.19
CA LEU A 64 -14.41 -31.55 -26.54
C LEU A 64 -14.89 -30.13 -26.90
N PRO A 65 -16.12 -29.67 -26.56
CA PRO A 65 -16.54 -28.29 -26.82
C PRO A 65 -15.70 -27.24 -26.08
N ALA A 66 -15.20 -27.52 -24.88
CA ALA A 66 -14.33 -26.60 -24.14
C ALA A 66 -12.95 -26.48 -24.83
N LEU A 67 -12.41 -27.59 -25.36
CA LEU A 67 -11.15 -27.58 -26.12
C LEU A 67 -11.28 -26.80 -27.44
N LEU A 68 -12.42 -26.93 -28.14
CA LEU A 68 -12.68 -26.15 -29.35
C LEU A 68 -12.83 -24.66 -29.03
N ALA A 69 -13.57 -24.30 -27.98
CA ALA A 69 -13.73 -22.92 -27.54
C ALA A 69 -12.38 -22.29 -27.11
N GLU A 70 -11.51 -23.06 -26.46
CA GLU A 70 -10.16 -22.58 -26.10
C GLU A 70 -9.29 -22.37 -27.35
N ARG A 71 -9.35 -23.31 -28.31
CA ARG A 71 -8.62 -23.19 -29.58
C ARG A 71 -9.09 -21.98 -30.39
N GLU A 72 -10.38 -21.74 -30.47
CA GLU A 72 -10.97 -20.59 -31.16
C GLU A 72 -10.52 -19.27 -30.51
N LYS A 73 -10.51 -19.20 -29.17
CA LYS A 73 -9.97 -18.04 -28.45
C LYS A 73 -8.50 -17.80 -28.75
N ARG A 74 -7.67 -18.86 -28.75
CA ARG A 74 -6.25 -18.76 -29.10
C ARG A 74 -6.06 -18.28 -30.53
N GLN A 75 -6.77 -18.85 -31.50
CA GLN A 75 -6.69 -18.43 -32.89
C GLN A 75 -7.18 -16.99 -33.09
N ALA A 76 -8.23 -16.56 -32.37
CA ALA A 76 -8.70 -15.19 -32.42
C ALA A 76 -7.65 -14.21 -31.86
N LEU A 77 -7.04 -14.53 -30.72
CA LEU A 77 -5.96 -13.73 -30.13
C LEU A 77 -4.72 -13.69 -31.03
N GLU A 78 -4.33 -14.82 -31.64
CA GLU A 78 -3.23 -14.86 -32.60
C GLU A 78 -3.50 -14.00 -33.83
N ARG A 79 -4.72 -14.01 -34.37
CA ARG A 79 -5.12 -13.14 -35.48
C ARG A 79 -5.05 -11.66 -35.08
N GLN A 80 -5.56 -11.31 -33.90
CA GLN A 80 -5.49 -9.93 -33.39
C GLN A 80 -4.05 -9.47 -33.15
N LEU A 81 -3.20 -10.33 -32.58
CA LEU A 81 -1.78 -10.04 -32.39
C LEU A 81 -1.05 -9.92 -33.72
N ALA A 82 -1.38 -10.76 -34.71
CA ALA A 82 -0.83 -10.65 -36.06
C ALA A 82 -1.26 -9.35 -36.73
N GLU A 83 -2.53 -8.95 -36.60
CA GLU A 83 -3.06 -7.70 -37.13
C GLU A 83 -2.40 -6.48 -36.47
N LEU A 84 -2.25 -6.47 -35.14
CA LEU A 84 -1.53 -5.41 -34.41
C LEU A 84 -0.05 -5.34 -34.77
N LYS A 85 0.60 -6.48 -35.04
CA LYS A 85 1.99 -6.52 -35.52
C LYS A 85 2.13 -6.09 -36.97
N GLN A 86 1.09 -6.29 -37.80
CA GLN A 86 1.05 -5.85 -39.18
C GLN A 86 0.65 -4.39 -39.33
N GLN A 87 0.02 -3.78 -38.31
CA GLN A 87 -0.13 -2.33 -38.28
C GLN A 87 1.27 -1.71 -38.32
N PRO A 88 1.55 -0.87 -39.32
CA PRO A 88 2.86 -0.22 -39.42
C PRO A 88 3.05 0.59 -38.14
N GLN A 89 4.05 0.22 -37.33
CA GLN A 89 4.55 1.12 -36.30
C GLN A 89 4.93 2.39 -37.05
N GLN A 90 4.22 3.48 -36.78
CA GLN A 90 4.51 4.75 -37.43
C GLN A 90 6.00 5.03 -37.18
N PRO A 91 6.80 5.25 -38.24
CA PRO A 91 8.22 5.50 -38.07
C PRO A 91 8.37 6.72 -37.16
N VAL A 92 9.09 6.54 -36.04
CA VAL A 92 9.45 7.68 -35.19
C VAL A 92 10.31 8.58 -36.07
N PRO A 93 9.93 9.86 -36.28
CA PRO A 93 10.74 10.77 -37.06
C PRO A 93 12.16 10.81 -36.49
N GLU A 94 13.15 10.65 -37.36
CA GLU A 94 14.54 10.78 -36.98
C GLU A 94 14.79 12.20 -36.46
N PHE A 95 15.61 12.32 -35.42
CA PHE A 95 15.86 13.60 -34.76
C PHE A 95 16.34 14.69 -35.73
N PHE A 96 17.12 14.32 -36.75
CA PHE A 96 17.67 15.25 -37.73
C PHE A 96 16.68 15.68 -38.82
N GLU A 97 15.63 14.90 -39.08
CA GLU A 97 14.62 15.22 -40.10
C GLU A 97 13.49 16.08 -39.52
N ALA A 98 13.08 15.81 -38.28
CA ALA A 98 12.03 16.55 -37.59
C ALA A 98 12.30 16.61 -36.06
N PRO A 99 13.22 17.49 -35.61
CA PRO A 99 13.65 17.53 -34.21
C PRO A 99 12.51 17.83 -33.23
N GLU A 100 11.59 18.73 -33.59
CA GLU A 100 10.45 19.08 -32.72
C GLU A 100 9.50 17.90 -32.50
N GLN A 101 9.20 17.12 -33.55
CA GLN A 101 8.33 15.95 -33.45
C GLN A 101 9.00 14.83 -32.65
N HIS A 102 10.31 14.62 -32.86
CA HIS A 102 11.07 13.67 -32.09
C HIS A 102 11.05 14.01 -30.59
N LEU A 103 11.27 15.28 -30.23
CA LEU A 103 11.22 15.75 -28.84
C LEU A 103 9.84 15.54 -28.22
N GLN A 104 8.75 15.88 -28.93
CA GLN A 104 7.39 15.65 -28.44
C GLN A 104 7.12 14.16 -28.16
N ILE A 105 7.59 13.25 -29.02
CA ILE A 105 7.42 11.81 -28.81
C ILE A 105 8.23 11.34 -27.60
N VAL A 106 9.46 11.84 -27.44
CA VAL A 106 10.32 11.53 -26.29
C VAL A 106 9.68 12.02 -24.99
N GLU A 107 9.16 13.25 -24.97
CA GLU A 107 8.45 13.83 -23.83
C GLU A 107 7.18 13.03 -23.49
N GLN A 108 6.36 12.70 -24.49
CA GLN A 108 5.16 11.89 -24.28
C GLN A 108 5.50 10.51 -23.71
N ARG A 109 6.55 9.85 -24.22
CA ARG A 109 7.02 8.57 -23.67
C ARG A 109 7.53 8.71 -22.24
N ALA A 110 8.26 9.78 -21.93
CA ALA A 110 8.73 10.05 -20.58
C ALA A 110 7.55 10.29 -19.62
N ALA A 111 6.56 11.09 -20.03
CA ALA A 111 5.34 11.34 -19.26
C ALA A 111 4.54 10.04 -19.04
N GLN A 112 4.37 9.21 -20.06
CA GLN A 112 3.68 7.92 -19.94
C GLN A 112 4.38 6.98 -18.93
N ARG A 113 5.71 6.89 -18.98
CA ARG A 113 6.49 6.10 -18.01
C ARG A 113 6.33 6.64 -16.58
N LEU A 114 6.37 7.96 -16.43
CA LEU A 114 6.16 8.60 -15.14
C LEU A 114 4.74 8.32 -14.59
N HIS A 115 3.71 8.44 -15.43
CA HIS A 115 2.34 8.12 -15.03
C HIS A 115 2.19 6.66 -14.61
N ALA A 116 2.75 5.72 -15.37
CA ALA A 116 2.72 4.30 -15.02
C ALA A 116 3.42 4.01 -13.68
N ALA A 117 4.58 4.63 -13.43
CA ALA A 117 5.30 4.48 -12.17
C ALA A 117 4.51 5.06 -10.98
N LEU A 118 3.86 6.22 -11.15
CA LEU A 118 3.01 6.81 -10.12
C LEU A 118 1.77 5.96 -9.83
N GLU A 119 1.19 5.33 -10.85
CA GLU A 119 0.09 4.39 -10.70
C GLU A 119 0.52 3.15 -9.90
N GLU A 120 1.65 2.55 -10.26
CA GLU A 120 2.19 1.39 -9.54
C GLU A 120 2.49 1.72 -8.07
N GLN A 121 3.08 2.90 -7.82
CA GLN A 121 3.29 3.40 -6.47
C GLN A 121 1.97 3.55 -5.71
N ALA A 122 0.93 4.09 -6.36
CA ALA A 122 -0.37 4.26 -5.73
C ALA A 122 -1.02 2.91 -5.39
N LYS A 123 -0.90 1.90 -6.26
CA LYS A 123 -1.39 0.53 -5.99
C LYS A 123 -0.65 -0.14 -4.85
N ALA A 124 0.66 0.11 -4.72
CA ALA A 124 1.44 -0.41 -3.59
C ALA A 124 1.02 0.21 -2.25
N VAL A 125 0.63 1.49 -2.23
CA VAL A 125 0.23 2.20 -1.01
C VAL A 125 -1.25 1.96 -0.68
N TYR A 126 -2.12 1.87 -1.69
CA TYR A 126 -3.57 1.75 -1.56
C TYR A 126 -4.04 0.46 -2.25
N PRO A 127 -4.34 -0.62 -1.49
CA PRO A 127 -4.82 -1.88 -2.05
C PRO A 127 -6.16 -1.76 -2.78
N ASP A 128 -6.97 -0.77 -2.40
CA ASP A 128 -8.28 -0.43 -2.97
C ASP A 128 -8.19 0.60 -4.11
N TYR A 129 -6.98 0.85 -4.62
CA TYR A 129 -6.73 1.85 -5.67
C TYR A 129 -7.59 1.62 -6.90
N ASP A 130 -7.61 0.40 -7.46
CA ASP A 130 -8.31 0.09 -8.70
C ASP A 130 -9.83 0.33 -8.58
N ASP A 131 -10.41 -0.02 -7.42
CA ASP A 131 -11.83 0.19 -7.14
C ASP A 131 -12.20 1.67 -7.05
N MET A 132 -11.37 2.47 -6.37
CA MET A 132 -11.59 3.92 -6.29
C MET A 132 -11.33 4.60 -7.63
N ALA A 133 -10.28 4.19 -8.35
CA ALA A 133 -9.96 4.69 -9.69
C ALA A 133 -11.12 4.45 -10.66
N ALA A 134 -11.75 3.27 -10.63
CA ALA A 134 -12.93 2.98 -11.45
C ALA A 134 -14.09 3.96 -11.18
N LYS A 135 -14.40 4.25 -9.91
CA LYS A 135 -15.43 5.24 -9.53
C LYS A 135 -15.06 6.66 -9.93
N ALA A 136 -13.78 6.99 -9.88
CA ALA A 136 -13.28 8.28 -10.36
C ALA A 136 -13.46 8.43 -11.87
N LEU A 137 -13.14 7.37 -12.63
CA LEU A 137 -13.31 7.32 -14.08
C LEU A 137 -14.78 7.41 -14.48
N GLU A 138 -15.67 6.70 -13.77
CA GLU A 138 -17.11 6.82 -13.98
C GLU A 138 -17.62 8.25 -13.75
N ALA A 139 -17.19 8.89 -12.65
CA ALA A 139 -17.51 10.30 -12.41
C ALA A 139 -16.93 11.23 -13.48
N ALA A 140 -15.73 10.93 -14.01
CA ALA A 140 -15.09 11.69 -15.06
C ALA A 140 -15.78 11.53 -16.43
N GLN A 141 -16.45 10.39 -16.70
CA GLN A 141 -17.30 10.23 -17.89
C GLN A 141 -18.48 11.22 -17.87
N GLY A 142 -19.04 11.49 -16.69
CA GLY A 142 -20.09 12.50 -16.52
C GLY A 142 -19.59 13.95 -16.53
N ASN A 143 -18.31 14.17 -16.22
CA ASN A 143 -17.71 15.50 -16.21
C ASN A 143 -16.24 15.48 -16.69
N PRO A 144 -15.96 15.89 -17.94
CA PRO A 144 -14.61 15.86 -18.51
C PRO A 144 -13.64 16.84 -17.83
N LEU A 145 -14.13 17.85 -17.10
CA LEU A 145 -13.27 18.74 -16.32
C LEU A 145 -12.57 17.99 -15.19
N LEU A 146 -13.18 16.94 -14.64
CA LEU A 146 -12.56 16.12 -13.60
C LEU A 146 -11.35 15.34 -14.15
N ALA A 147 -11.45 14.82 -15.38
CA ALA A 147 -10.33 14.16 -16.04
C ALA A 147 -9.16 15.15 -16.25
N GLN A 148 -9.45 16.36 -16.73
CA GLN A 148 -8.43 17.41 -16.90
C GLN A 148 -7.79 17.80 -15.57
N GLN A 149 -8.60 17.95 -14.51
CA GLN A 149 -8.11 18.27 -13.18
C GLN A 149 -7.16 17.18 -12.65
N VAL A 150 -7.53 15.90 -12.79
CA VAL A 150 -6.68 14.78 -12.39
C VAL A 150 -5.37 14.76 -13.18
N MET A 151 -5.41 14.93 -14.50
CA MET A 151 -4.20 14.91 -15.34
C MET A 151 -3.28 16.12 -15.10
N SER A 152 -3.84 17.26 -14.69
CA SER A 152 -3.08 18.46 -14.33
C SER A 152 -2.46 18.43 -12.92
N ALA A 153 -2.85 17.44 -12.09
CA ALA A 153 -2.34 17.33 -10.74
C ALA A 153 -0.88 16.88 -10.70
N ALA A 154 -0.14 17.29 -9.67
CA ALA A 154 1.27 16.91 -9.48
C ALA A 154 1.47 15.38 -9.42
N ASN A 155 0.49 14.66 -8.87
CA ASN A 155 0.43 13.20 -8.92
C ASN A 155 -0.97 12.78 -9.40
N PRO A 156 -1.14 12.47 -10.70
CA PRO A 156 -2.43 12.11 -11.26
C PRO A 156 -2.97 10.80 -10.69
N ALA A 157 -2.12 9.83 -10.38
CA ALA A 157 -2.57 8.57 -9.79
C ALA A 157 -3.22 8.80 -8.42
N LEU A 158 -2.56 9.56 -7.54
CA LEU A 158 -3.09 9.91 -6.23
C LEU A 158 -4.35 10.79 -6.33
N ALA A 159 -4.38 11.75 -7.27
CA ALA A 159 -5.55 12.59 -7.50
C ALA A 159 -6.76 11.77 -7.97
N LEU A 160 -6.54 10.77 -8.84
CA LEU A 160 -7.57 9.84 -9.28
C LEU A 160 -8.15 9.06 -8.10
N TYR A 161 -7.29 8.50 -7.24
CA TYR A 161 -7.72 7.80 -6.03
C TYR A 161 -8.53 8.70 -5.09
N GLN A 162 -8.05 9.91 -4.82
CA GLN A 162 -8.77 10.86 -3.97
C GLN A 162 -10.11 11.27 -4.54
N LEU A 163 -10.21 11.46 -5.86
CA LEU A 163 -11.46 11.73 -6.54
C LEU A 163 -12.43 10.55 -6.37
N GLY A 164 -11.95 9.33 -6.59
CA GLY A 164 -12.72 8.10 -6.40
C GLY A 164 -13.24 7.89 -4.99
N LYS A 165 -12.41 8.21 -4.00
CA LYS A 165 -12.82 8.19 -2.60
C LYS A 165 -13.91 9.22 -2.31
N LYS A 166 -13.75 10.45 -2.79
CA LYS A 166 -14.76 11.52 -2.65
C LYS A 166 -16.07 11.15 -3.34
N THR A 167 -16.02 10.54 -4.53
CA THR A 167 -17.23 10.12 -5.25
C THR A 167 -17.92 8.96 -4.53
N ALA A 168 -17.15 8.01 -3.97
CA ALA A 168 -17.68 6.94 -3.14
C ALA A 168 -18.36 7.48 -1.86
N GLU A 169 -17.72 8.42 -1.16
CA GLU A 169 -18.29 9.07 0.03
C GLU A 169 -19.56 9.85 -0.32
N LEU A 170 -19.55 10.61 -1.42
CA LEU A 170 -20.72 11.34 -1.89
C LEU A 170 -21.87 10.39 -2.23
N ALA A 171 -21.58 9.27 -2.92
CA ALA A 171 -22.58 8.25 -3.23
C ALA A 171 -23.17 7.61 -1.95
N GLN A 172 -22.36 7.39 -0.91
CA GLN A 172 -22.86 6.92 0.38
C GLN A 172 -23.76 7.93 1.09
N MET A 173 -23.46 9.23 0.96
CA MET A 173 -24.27 10.30 1.55
C MET A 173 -25.57 10.58 0.79
N GLN A 174 -25.69 10.18 -0.48
CA GLN A 174 -26.94 10.30 -1.23
C GLN A 174 -28.08 9.47 -0.63
N ASP A 175 -27.76 8.43 0.17
CA ASP A 175 -28.72 7.65 0.93
C ASP A 175 -28.55 7.88 2.46
N PRO A 176 -29.10 8.99 2.99
CA PRO A 176 -28.88 9.39 4.37
C PRO A 176 -29.48 8.42 5.40
N GLU A 177 -30.53 7.67 5.05
CA GLU A 177 -31.14 6.68 5.95
C GLU A 177 -30.26 5.44 6.08
N ALA A 178 -29.78 4.91 4.96
CA ALA A 178 -28.85 3.77 4.97
C ALA A 178 -27.52 4.12 5.67
N TYR A 179 -27.01 5.34 5.48
CA TYR A 179 -25.81 5.81 6.17
C TYR A 179 -26.02 5.91 7.69
N ARG A 180 -27.12 6.50 8.15
CA ARG A 180 -27.45 6.57 9.58
C ARG A 180 -27.57 5.19 10.22
N ALA A 181 -28.26 4.26 9.56
CA ALA A 181 -28.41 2.89 10.06
C ALA A 181 -27.06 2.16 10.21
N LYS A 182 -26.15 2.33 9.24
CA LYS A 182 -24.78 1.78 9.31
C LYS A 182 -24.00 2.37 10.48
N VAL A 183 -24.03 3.70 10.62
CA VAL A 183 -23.34 4.39 11.72
C VAL A 183 -23.90 3.96 13.07
N GLU A 184 -25.22 3.85 13.22
CA GLU A 184 -25.82 3.35 14.46
C GLU A 184 -25.41 1.91 14.78
N ALA A 185 -25.36 1.03 13.77
CA ALA A 185 -24.92 -0.36 13.94
C ALA A 185 -23.45 -0.44 14.35
N GLU A 186 -22.57 0.33 13.69
CA GLU A 186 -21.16 0.42 14.05
C GLU A 186 -20.95 0.97 15.46
N VAL A 187 -21.72 1.98 15.86
CA VAL A 187 -21.64 2.57 17.21
C VAL A 187 -22.13 1.57 18.26
N ARG A 188 -23.25 0.87 18.04
CA ARG A 188 -23.72 -0.19 18.95
C ARG A 188 -22.67 -1.30 19.08
N ALA A 189 -22.09 -1.76 17.98
CA ALA A 189 -21.05 -2.80 18.01
C ALA A 189 -19.79 -2.35 18.77
N LYS A 190 -19.35 -1.09 18.59
CA LYS A 190 -18.21 -0.53 19.35
C LYS A 190 -18.53 -0.43 20.84
N ILE A 191 -19.73 0.05 21.19
CA ILE A 191 -20.18 0.14 22.59
C ILE A 191 -20.23 -1.25 23.23
N GLU A 192 -20.81 -2.24 22.56
CA GLU A 192 -20.86 -3.62 23.05
C GLU A 192 -19.46 -4.22 23.24
N ALA A 193 -18.54 -3.99 22.28
CA ALA A 193 -17.15 -4.43 22.39
C ALA A 193 -16.43 -3.75 23.58
N GLU A 194 -16.63 -2.45 23.79
CA GLU A 194 -16.08 -1.72 24.93
C GLU A 194 -16.66 -2.21 26.26
N PHE A 195 -17.96 -2.47 26.34
CA PHE A 195 -18.59 -3.03 27.54
C PHE A 195 -18.10 -4.45 27.82
N ALA A 196 -17.93 -5.29 26.79
CA ALA A 196 -17.38 -6.63 26.93
C ALA A 196 -15.91 -6.58 27.40
N ALA A 197 -15.10 -5.69 26.84
CA ALA A 197 -13.72 -5.48 27.27
C ALA A 197 -13.64 -5.01 28.73
N LYS A 198 -14.44 -3.99 29.11
CA LYS A 198 -14.52 -3.51 30.51
C LYS A 198 -15.04 -4.58 31.46
N ALA A 199 -16.01 -5.40 31.04
CA ALA A 199 -16.52 -6.51 31.85
C ALA A 199 -15.44 -7.59 32.04
N ALA A 200 -14.68 -7.92 30.99
CA ALA A 200 -13.56 -8.85 31.07
C ALA A 200 -12.43 -8.33 31.97
N GLU A 201 -12.09 -7.04 31.88
CA GLU A 201 -11.14 -6.39 32.78
C GLU A 201 -11.62 -6.42 34.23
N LYS A 202 -12.89 -6.09 34.48
CA LYS A 202 -13.47 -6.15 35.83
C LYS A 202 -13.49 -7.57 36.38
N ALA A 203 -13.79 -8.57 35.54
CA ALA A 203 -13.75 -9.99 35.94
C ALA A 203 -12.31 -10.45 36.25
N ARG A 204 -11.32 -10.04 35.45
CA ARG A 204 -9.90 -10.30 35.72
C ARG A 204 -9.45 -9.63 37.02
N ALA A 205 -9.83 -8.37 37.23
CA ALA A 205 -9.52 -7.65 38.47
C ALA A 205 -10.19 -8.31 39.69
N ALA A 206 -11.45 -8.73 39.58
CA ALA A 206 -12.15 -9.43 40.65
C ALA A 206 -11.55 -10.81 40.95
N ALA A 207 -11.10 -11.56 39.94
CA ALA A 207 -10.40 -12.83 40.12
C ALA A 207 -8.98 -12.67 40.71
N ALA A 208 -8.35 -11.51 40.47
CA ALA A 208 -7.06 -11.17 41.08
C ALA A 208 -7.17 -10.74 42.55
N VAL A 209 -8.37 -10.37 43.03
CA VAL A 209 -8.62 -10.10 44.45
C VAL A 209 -8.77 -11.43 45.20
N PRO A 210 -7.90 -11.74 46.18
CA PRO A 210 -8.01 -12.98 46.94
C PRO A 210 -9.34 -13.04 47.71
N PRO A 211 -9.95 -14.24 47.84
CA PRO A 211 -11.30 -14.43 48.36
C PRO A 211 -11.48 -14.05 49.85
N ASP A 212 -10.38 -13.81 50.57
CA ASP A 212 -10.41 -13.49 51.99
C ASP A 212 -9.31 -12.47 52.35
N LEU A 213 -9.73 -11.22 52.61
CA LEU A 213 -8.84 -10.15 53.05
C LEU A 213 -8.36 -10.36 54.50
N SER A 214 -8.98 -11.27 55.26
CA SER A 214 -8.56 -11.59 56.63
C SER A 214 -7.24 -12.37 56.68
N GLN A 215 -6.89 -13.09 55.60
CA GLN A 215 -5.61 -13.80 55.51
C GLN A 215 -4.46 -12.93 55.00
N VAL A 216 -4.73 -11.90 54.20
CA VAL A 216 -3.69 -11.00 53.67
C VAL A 216 -3.02 -10.18 54.78
N ARG A 217 -3.77 -9.81 55.85
CA ARG A 217 -3.21 -9.10 57.02
C ARG A 217 -2.25 -9.97 57.85
N ASN A 218 -2.35 -11.30 57.78
CA ASN A 218 -1.48 -12.24 58.48
C ASN A 218 -0.38 -12.86 57.60
N ALA A 219 -0.51 -12.81 56.27
CA ALA A 219 0.45 -13.42 55.35
C ALA A 219 1.82 -12.69 55.29
N ALA A 220 1.87 -11.41 55.65
CA ALA A 220 3.12 -10.63 55.68
C ALA A 220 3.96 -10.85 56.95
N GLY A 221 3.46 -11.60 57.95
CA GLY A 221 4.23 -11.96 59.16
C GLY A 221 4.75 -10.79 60.02
N GLN A 222 4.43 -9.54 59.66
CA GLN A 222 4.91 -8.32 60.31
C GLN A 222 3.88 -7.78 61.31
N PHE A 223 3.43 -8.64 62.22
CA PHE A 223 2.83 -8.16 63.46
C PHE A 223 3.77 -8.55 64.59
N SER A 224 4.63 -7.61 64.97
CA SER A 224 5.49 -7.76 66.14
C SER A 224 4.78 -7.08 67.32
N PRO A 225 4.18 -7.82 68.27
CA PRO A 225 3.40 -7.25 69.38
C PRO A 225 4.26 -6.55 70.44
N ASN A 226 5.53 -6.28 70.16
CA ASN A 226 6.52 -5.78 71.12
C ASN A 226 6.89 -4.29 70.94
N ALA A 227 6.12 -3.52 70.15
CA ALA A 227 6.26 -2.07 70.18
C ALA A 227 5.62 -1.55 71.49
N PRO A 228 6.32 -0.71 72.28
CA PRO A 228 5.73 -0.09 73.45
C PRO A 228 4.46 0.64 73.03
N SER A 229 3.39 0.51 73.83
CA SER A 229 2.15 1.16 73.48
C SER A 229 2.36 2.68 73.53
N PRO A 230 1.78 3.47 72.61
CA PRO A 230 1.88 4.94 72.66
C PRO A 230 1.28 5.53 73.95
N VAL A 231 0.60 4.70 74.75
CA VAL A 231 0.10 5.06 76.08
C VAL A 231 1.24 5.12 77.12
N ASP A 232 2.26 4.27 76.98
CA ASP A 232 3.43 4.24 77.88
C ASP A 232 4.36 5.44 77.67
N GLU A 233 4.36 6.06 76.49
CA GLU A 233 5.09 7.32 76.21
C GLU A 233 4.40 8.57 76.78
N LEU A 234 3.07 8.52 76.93
CA LEU A 234 2.29 9.65 77.46
C LEU A 234 2.23 9.67 79.00
N PHE A 235 2.43 8.52 79.65
CA PHE A 235 2.41 8.40 81.12
C PHE A 235 3.54 7.51 81.63
N PRO A 236 4.80 8.00 81.66
CA PRO A 236 5.89 7.29 82.30
C PRO A 236 5.63 7.20 83.81
N ARG A 237 5.76 5.98 84.36
CA ARG A 237 5.68 5.74 85.82
C ARG A 237 6.86 6.32 86.57
#